data_AF-A0A395GKZ9-F1
#
_entry.id   AF-A0A395GKZ9-F1
#
_cell.length_a   1.000
_cell.length_b   1.000
_cell.length_c   1.000
_cell.angle_alpha   90.00
_cell.angle_beta   90.00
_cell.angle_gamma   90.00
#
_symmetry.space_group_name_H-M   'P 1'
#
loop_
_entity.id
_entity.type
_entity.pdbx_description
1 polymer ?
#
loop_
_entity_poly.entity_id
_entity_poly.type
_entity_poly.pdbx_seq_one_letter_code
_entity_poly.pdbx_strand_id
1 'polypeptide(L)'
;MPEQQSQPSSSQPTKSTLIPALSDESSFYGSETETTNLESQASTYSTHHYWTNIHPHLYSTIQHDRLAIQAQTQTQPQPSSSTTPSPSPSTPSPHSPTESLATFLSRLPPSTGPWIYIQAPTYQPPQTNIPALLTDGRRALEQYENERSALEAQRDHPGTLLAHEKSGLTRRLGTLRQNLEKRILEIARRANVVSGKWMLFVLPGKVDEVWGV
;
A
#
# COMPACT_ATOMS: atom_id res chain seq x y z
N MET A 1 2.82 75.07 36.88
CA MET A 1 3.62 75.05 35.65
C MET A 1 4.00 73.60 35.37
N PRO A 2 3.93 73.18 34.10
CA PRO A 2 3.14 72.06 33.55
C PRO A 2 3.95 70.74 33.50
N GLU A 3 3.45 69.55 33.16
CA GLU A 3 2.74 69.18 31.92
C GLU A 3 2.14 67.75 32.02
N GLN A 4 0.94 67.59 31.45
CA GLN A 4 0.33 66.30 31.12
C GLN A 4 0.86 65.79 29.78
N GLN A 5 1.06 64.47 29.63
CA GLN A 5 0.82 63.71 28.39
C GLN A 5 0.91 62.21 28.75
N SER A 6 -0.15 61.40 28.75
CA SER A 6 -0.99 60.88 27.65
C SER A 6 -0.78 59.36 27.56
N GLN A 7 -1.86 58.58 27.70
CA GLN A 7 -1.90 57.11 27.52
C GLN A 7 -1.73 56.71 26.03
N PRO A 8 -1.62 55.40 25.68
CA PRO A 8 -2.83 54.56 25.56
C PRO A 8 -2.69 53.11 26.07
N SER A 9 -3.86 52.53 26.35
CA SER A 9 -4.16 51.12 26.65
C SER A 9 -3.52 50.11 25.69
N SER A 10 -3.12 48.96 26.21
CA SER A 10 -3.37 47.69 25.53
C SER A 10 -3.53 46.55 26.52
N SER A 11 -4.72 45.98 26.49
CA SER A 11 -5.19 44.82 27.22
C SER A 11 -4.30 43.60 26.94
N GLN A 12 -3.65 43.02 27.95
CA GLN A 12 -3.19 41.64 27.87
C GLN A 12 -4.17 40.75 28.64
N PRO A 13 -4.88 39.85 27.94
CA PRO A 13 -5.67 38.82 28.60
C PRO A 13 -4.73 37.80 29.24
N THR A 14 -5.13 37.36 30.43
CA THR A 14 -4.61 36.24 31.20
C THR A 14 -4.16 35.08 30.31
N LYS A 15 -2.85 34.79 30.24
CA LYS A 15 -2.35 33.50 29.76
C LYS A 15 -2.72 32.45 30.79
N SER A 16 -3.88 31.85 30.55
CA SER A 16 -4.36 30.63 31.17
C SER A 16 -3.25 29.58 31.16
N THR A 17 -3.00 29.01 32.33
CA THR A 17 -2.30 27.75 32.56
C THR A 17 -2.67 26.72 31.49
N LEU A 18 -1.73 26.43 30.59
CA LEU A 18 -1.82 25.30 29.66
C LEU A 18 -0.50 24.54 29.72
N ILE A 19 -0.56 23.43 30.46
CA ILE A 19 0.14 22.15 30.28
C ILE A 19 1.33 22.19 29.30
N PRO A 20 2.59 22.04 29.77
CA PRO A 20 3.78 21.88 28.90
C PRO A 20 3.85 20.55 28.13
N ALA A 21 2.75 19.84 27.93
CA ALA A 21 2.72 18.46 27.42
C ALA A 21 2.14 18.32 26.00
N LEU A 22 2.25 19.38 25.19
CA LEU A 22 2.10 19.30 23.74
C LEU A 22 3.35 19.94 23.12
N SER A 23 4.52 19.39 23.49
CA SER A 23 5.74 19.69 22.74
C SER A 23 5.55 19.14 21.33
N ASP A 24 5.81 20.02 20.38
CA ASP A 24 5.58 20.00 18.93
C ASP A 24 6.27 18.85 18.15
N GLU A 25 6.65 17.76 18.80
CA GLU A 25 7.52 16.75 18.23
C GLU A 25 6.72 15.55 17.67
N SER A 26 5.74 15.83 16.81
CA SER A 26 5.30 14.83 15.84
C SER A 26 6.27 14.87 14.66
N SER A 27 7.39 14.15 14.78
CA SER A 27 8.32 13.81 13.68
C SER A 27 7.65 12.87 12.66
N PHE A 28 6.50 13.27 12.15
CA PHE A 28 5.75 12.58 11.11
C PHE A 28 6.13 13.09 9.71
N TYR A 29 6.62 14.33 9.58
CA TYR A 29 6.88 15.00 8.30
C TYR A 29 8.37 15.12 7.90
N GLY A 30 9.26 14.35 8.52
CA GLY A 30 10.70 14.47 8.29
C GLY A 30 11.30 15.69 9.00
N SER A 31 12.62 15.87 8.91
CA SER A 31 13.26 17.08 9.46
C SER A 31 12.88 18.32 8.64
N GLU A 32 12.88 19.53 9.22
CA GLU A 32 12.57 20.77 8.47
C GLU A 32 13.43 20.92 7.20
N THR A 33 14.67 20.43 7.26
CA THR A 33 15.59 20.43 6.10
C THR A 33 15.14 19.47 4.99
N GLU A 34 14.54 18.33 5.35
CA GLU A 34 14.01 17.34 4.42
C GLU A 34 12.71 17.83 3.77
N THR A 35 11.82 18.43 4.56
CA THR A 35 10.60 19.06 4.06
C THR A 35 10.92 20.15 3.03
N THR A 36 11.85 21.05 3.36
CA THR A 36 12.30 22.13 2.45
C THR A 36 12.90 21.57 1.16
N ASN A 37 13.68 20.49 1.26
CA ASN A 37 14.28 19.85 0.10
C ASN A 37 13.22 19.23 -0.83
N LEU A 38 12.25 18.51 -0.25
CA LEU A 38 11.16 17.89 -1.01
C LEU A 38 10.23 18.92 -1.65
N GLU A 39 9.91 20.01 -0.96
CA GLU A 39 9.13 21.12 -1.51
C GLU A 39 9.87 21.80 -2.68
N SER A 40 11.19 21.96 -2.57
CA SER A 40 12.02 22.47 -3.69
C SER A 40 12.02 21.52 -4.88
N GLN A 41 12.10 20.20 -4.65
CA GLN A 41 12.02 19.20 -5.72
C GLN A 41 10.64 19.20 -6.38
N ALA A 42 9.57 19.25 -5.60
CA ALA A 42 8.20 19.30 -6.11
C ALA A 42 7.95 20.57 -6.95
N SER A 43 8.47 21.71 -6.51
CA SER A 43 8.36 22.98 -7.24
C SER A 43 9.12 22.98 -8.57
N THR A 44 10.21 22.21 -8.65
CA THR A 44 11.04 22.10 -9.86
C THR A 44 10.53 21.00 -10.81
N TYR A 45 9.72 20.07 -10.30
CA TYR A 45 9.25 18.92 -11.07
C TYR A 45 8.17 19.33 -12.08
N SER A 46 8.49 19.21 -13.37
CA SER A 46 7.52 19.43 -14.44
C SER A 46 6.84 18.12 -14.84
N THR A 47 5.56 18.00 -14.49
CA THR A 47 4.70 16.89 -14.91
C THR A 47 4.65 16.76 -16.43
N HIS A 48 4.54 17.88 -17.14
CA HIS A 48 4.50 17.88 -18.61
C HIS A 48 5.80 17.31 -19.21
N HIS A 49 6.96 17.70 -18.69
CA HIS A 49 8.25 17.19 -19.15
C HIS A 49 8.36 15.68 -18.95
N TYR A 50 7.92 15.17 -17.79
CA TYR A 50 7.89 13.74 -17.51
C TYR A 50 7.03 12.97 -18.52
N TRP A 51 5.78 13.36 -18.73
CA TRP A 51 4.87 12.63 -19.63
C TRP A 51 5.27 12.68 -21.09
N THR A 52 5.94 13.76 -21.52
CA THR A 52 6.33 13.94 -22.92
C THR A 52 7.70 13.37 -23.25
N ASN A 53 8.68 13.49 -22.34
CA ASN A 53 10.08 13.15 -22.64
C ASN A 53 10.61 11.95 -21.86
N ILE A 54 9.98 11.55 -20.76
CA ILE A 54 10.47 10.46 -19.91
C ILE A 54 9.57 9.25 -20.08
N HIS A 55 8.27 9.42 -19.86
CA HIS A 55 7.27 8.34 -19.85
C HIS A 55 7.24 7.49 -21.14
N PRO A 56 7.29 8.06 -22.36
CA PRO A 56 7.23 7.26 -23.60
C PRO A 56 8.47 6.37 -23.82
N HIS A 57 9.58 6.69 -23.15
CA HIS A 57 10.85 5.96 -23.29
C HIS A 57 11.11 4.98 -22.15
N LEU A 58 10.21 4.92 -21.15
CA LEU A 58 10.28 3.89 -20.12
C LEU A 58 9.99 2.52 -20.73
N TYR A 59 10.81 1.55 -20.36
CA TYR A 59 10.71 0.17 -20.85
C TYR A 59 9.31 -0.43 -20.59
N SER A 60 8.70 -0.11 -19.45
CA SER A 60 7.34 -0.54 -19.09
C SER A 60 6.28 -0.01 -20.07
N THR A 61 6.38 1.26 -20.46
CA THR A 61 5.46 1.90 -21.42
C THR A 61 5.60 1.26 -22.79
N ILE A 62 6.84 1.07 -23.27
CA ILE A 62 7.13 0.43 -24.55
C ILE A 62 6.59 -1.01 -24.59
N GLN A 63 6.73 -1.76 -23.50
CA GLN A 63 6.23 -3.13 -23.42
C GLN A 63 4.69 -3.17 -23.42
N HIS A 64 4.05 -2.26 -22.70
CA HIS A 64 2.59 -2.12 -22.69
C HIS A 64 2.04 -1.80 -24.09
N ASP A 65 2.63 -0.83 -24.78
CA ASP A 65 2.20 -0.41 -26.13
C ASP A 65 2.32 -1.55 -27.14
N ARG A 66 3.39 -2.36 -27.06
CA ARG A 66 3.57 -3.54 -27.92
C ARG A 66 2.48 -4.59 -27.71
N LEU A 67 2.07 -4.84 -26.48
CA LEU A 67 1.00 -5.79 -26.17
C LEU A 67 -0.37 -5.28 -26.67
N ALA A 68 -0.63 -3.98 -26.49
CA ALA A 68 -1.86 -3.35 -26.99
C ALA A 68 -1.97 -3.43 -28.53
N ILE A 69 -0.88 -3.20 -29.26
CA ILE A 69 -0.84 -3.33 -30.72
C ILE A 69 -1.09 -4.79 -31.16
N GLN A 70 -0.51 -5.77 -30.47
CA GLN A 70 -0.74 -7.19 -30.77
C GLN A 70 -2.19 -7.61 -30.55
N ALA A 71 -2.83 -7.14 -29.47
CA ALA A 71 -4.22 -7.42 -29.17
C ALA A 71 -5.18 -6.88 -30.26
N GLN A 72 -4.86 -5.74 -30.88
CA GLN A 72 -5.68 -5.14 -31.95
C GLN A 72 -5.57 -5.87 -33.29
N THR A 73 -4.54 -6.69 -33.51
CA THR A 73 -4.34 -7.41 -34.79
C THR A 73 -5.09 -8.76 -34.91
N GLN A 74 -5.81 -9.22 -33.88
CA GLN A 74 -6.43 -10.56 -33.85
C GLN A 74 -7.97 -10.61 -33.88
N THR A 75 -8.67 -9.58 -34.36
CA THR A 75 -10.14 -9.58 -34.38
C THR A 75 -10.73 -9.91 -35.76
N GLN A 76 -11.11 -11.18 -36.00
CA GLN A 76 -12.04 -11.58 -37.05
C GLN A 76 -13.18 -12.44 -36.43
N PRO A 77 -14.47 -12.14 -36.66
CA PRO A 77 -15.58 -12.83 -35.98
C PRO A 77 -16.21 -13.95 -36.82
N GLN A 78 -16.50 -15.09 -36.21
CA GLN A 78 -17.50 -16.06 -36.68
C GLN A 78 -18.39 -16.55 -35.53
N PRO A 79 -19.70 -16.75 -35.78
CA PRO A 79 -20.68 -17.05 -34.73
C PRO A 79 -21.00 -18.55 -34.68
N SER A 80 -21.22 -19.09 -33.49
CA SER A 80 -22.03 -20.30 -33.33
C SER A 80 -22.73 -20.32 -31.98
N SER A 81 -24.06 -20.33 -32.09
CA SER A 81 -25.07 -20.50 -31.05
C SER A 81 -25.07 -21.91 -30.43
N SER A 82 -25.26 -22.00 -29.11
CA SER A 82 -26.02 -23.10 -28.47
C SER A 82 -26.34 -22.81 -26.98
N THR A 83 -27.62 -22.58 -26.72
CA THR A 83 -28.50 -23.17 -25.68
C THR A 83 -27.94 -23.52 -24.27
N THR A 84 -28.33 -22.69 -23.26
CA THR A 84 -28.95 -22.98 -21.91
C THR A 84 -28.21 -23.94 -20.93
N PRO A 85 -28.16 -23.75 -19.58
CA PRO A 85 -29.18 -23.17 -18.68
C PRO A 85 -28.72 -22.15 -17.61
N SER A 86 -29.72 -21.43 -17.08
CA SER A 86 -29.65 -20.41 -16.02
C SER A 86 -29.02 -20.90 -14.70
N PRO A 87 -28.13 -20.13 -14.04
CA PRO A 87 -27.66 -20.44 -12.69
C PRO A 87 -28.41 -19.66 -11.59
N SER A 88 -28.75 -20.38 -10.51
CA SER A 88 -29.33 -19.88 -9.26
C SER A 88 -28.49 -18.76 -8.58
N PRO A 89 -29.13 -17.85 -7.81
CA PRO A 89 -28.57 -16.54 -7.44
C PRO A 89 -27.67 -16.52 -6.18
N SER A 90 -26.83 -17.52 -5.91
CA SER A 90 -26.08 -17.54 -4.63
C SER A 90 -24.62 -18.02 -4.69
N THR A 91 -24.02 -18.12 -5.87
CA THR A 91 -22.57 -18.35 -5.98
C THR A 91 -22.01 -17.50 -7.11
N PRO A 92 -21.01 -16.64 -6.88
CA PRO A 92 -20.35 -15.92 -7.97
C PRO A 92 -19.70 -16.96 -8.89
N SER A 93 -20.38 -17.24 -10.00
CA SER A 93 -19.89 -18.19 -10.99
C SER A 93 -18.67 -17.56 -11.69
N PRO A 94 -17.54 -18.27 -11.77
CA PRO A 94 -16.36 -17.78 -12.47
C PRO A 94 -16.70 -17.43 -13.92
N HIS A 95 -15.91 -16.53 -14.50
CA HIS A 95 -15.96 -16.25 -15.93
C HIS A 95 -15.85 -17.57 -16.72
N SER A 96 -16.86 -17.89 -17.54
CA SER A 96 -16.80 -19.07 -18.40
C SER A 96 -15.76 -18.84 -19.51
N PRO A 97 -14.90 -19.82 -19.87
CA PRO A 97 -13.95 -19.67 -20.98
C PRO A 97 -14.61 -19.35 -22.33
N THR A 98 -15.91 -19.59 -22.47
CA THR A 98 -16.70 -19.35 -23.68
C THR A 98 -17.52 -18.07 -23.63
N GLU A 99 -17.59 -17.40 -22.47
CA GLU A 99 -18.29 -16.13 -22.29
C GLU A 99 -17.37 -14.97 -22.69
N SER A 100 -17.94 -13.90 -23.25
CA SER A 100 -17.17 -12.67 -23.49
C SER A 100 -17.05 -11.87 -22.20
N LEU A 101 -15.94 -11.14 -22.02
CA LEU A 101 -15.75 -10.30 -20.84
C LEU A 101 -16.90 -9.30 -20.64
N ALA A 102 -17.41 -8.69 -21.73
CA ALA A 102 -18.53 -7.76 -21.67
C ALA A 102 -19.81 -8.43 -21.13
N THR A 103 -20.10 -9.66 -21.56
CA THR A 103 -21.25 -10.43 -21.06
C THR A 103 -21.08 -10.75 -19.57
N PHE A 104 -19.87 -11.18 -19.17
CA PHE A 104 -19.56 -11.48 -17.78
C PHE A 104 -19.74 -10.26 -16.87
N LEU A 105 -19.20 -9.10 -17.26
CA LEU A 105 -19.30 -7.87 -16.49
C LEU A 105 -20.72 -7.28 -16.47
N SER A 106 -21.51 -7.50 -17.52
CA SER A 106 -22.93 -7.12 -17.51
C SER A 106 -23.75 -7.94 -16.50
N ARG A 107 -23.36 -9.20 -16.28
CA ARG A 107 -24.01 -10.13 -15.35
C ARG A 107 -23.52 -9.95 -13.92
N LEU A 108 -22.22 -9.69 -13.74
CA LEU A 108 -21.56 -9.50 -12.44
C LEU A 108 -20.64 -8.28 -12.48
N PRO A 109 -21.19 -7.06 -12.36
CA PRO A 109 -20.37 -5.87 -12.25
C PRO A 109 -19.59 -5.89 -10.92
N PRO A 110 -18.29 -5.56 -10.93
CA PRO A 110 -17.43 -5.55 -9.74
C PRO A 110 -18.01 -4.79 -8.53
N SER A 111 -18.80 -3.75 -8.78
CA SER A 111 -19.46 -2.92 -7.76
C SER A 111 -20.53 -3.65 -6.92
N THR A 112 -21.02 -4.82 -7.34
CA THR A 112 -22.24 -5.43 -6.76
C THR A 112 -22.01 -6.65 -5.85
N GLY A 113 -20.78 -7.15 -5.74
CA GLY A 113 -20.49 -8.41 -5.04
C GLY A 113 -19.31 -8.35 -4.08
N PRO A 114 -19.18 -9.34 -3.17
CA PRO A 114 -18.07 -9.40 -2.22
C PRO A 114 -16.75 -9.80 -2.91
N TRP A 115 -16.80 -10.68 -3.92
CA TRP A 115 -15.65 -11.13 -4.70
C TRP A 115 -16.06 -11.48 -6.13
N ILE A 116 -15.26 -11.01 -7.08
CA ILE A 116 -15.27 -11.45 -8.48
C ILE A 116 -13.85 -11.85 -8.87
N TYR A 117 -13.70 -12.82 -9.77
CA TYR A 117 -12.39 -13.25 -10.24
C TYR A 117 -12.47 -13.85 -11.64
N ILE A 118 -11.36 -13.77 -12.36
CA ILE A 118 -11.16 -14.41 -13.66
C ILE A 118 -9.96 -15.35 -13.49
N GLN A 119 -10.12 -16.61 -13.90
CA GLN A 119 -9.04 -17.59 -13.85
C GLN A 119 -8.64 -17.93 -15.28
N ALA A 120 -7.34 -17.86 -15.56
CA ALA A 120 -6.81 -18.34 -16.83
C ALA A 120 -7.09 -19.84 -16.99
N PRO A 121 -7.54 -20.33 -18.17
CA PRO A 121 -7.87 -21.75 -18.36
C PRO A 121 -6.69 -22.70 -18.09
N THR A 122 -5.46 -22.20 -18.24
CA THR A 122 -4.22 -22.96 -18.03
C THR A 122 -3.69 -22.88 -16.60
N TYR A 123 -4.34 -22.12 -15.71
CA TYR A 123 -3.87 -21.95 -14.35
C TYR A 123 -3.97 -23.26 -13.56
N GLN A 124 -2.84 -23.70 -13.04
CA GLN A 124 -2.77 -24.80 -12.08
C GLN A 124 -2.26 -24.27 -10.75
N PRO A 125 -2.96 -24.53 -9.64
CA PRO A 125 -2.49 -24.07 -8.33
C PRO A 125 -1.19 -24.77 -7.97
N PRO A 126 -0.15 -24.03 -7.52
CA PRO A 126 1.10 -24.65 -7.09
C PRO A 126 0.86 -25.52 -5.85
N GLN A 127 1.63 -26.61 -5.73
CA GLN A 127 1.60 -27.44 -4.53
C GLN A 127 2.35 -26.73 -3.41
N THR A 128 1.63 -26.30 -2.37
CA THR A 128 2.18 -25.49 -1.27
C THR A 128 1.97 -26.14 0.09
N ASN A 129 2.90 -25.91 1.03
CA ASN A 129 2.76 -26.35 2.42
C ASN A 129 2.36 -25.18 3.33
N ILE A 130 1.09 -24.76 3.22
CA ILE A 130 0.53 -23.66 4.01
C ILE A 130 0.63 -23.93 5.53
N PRO A 131 0.36 -25.14 6.06
CA PRO A 131 0.48 -25.40 7.49
C PRO A 131 1.90 -25.17 8.05
N ALA A 132 2.94 -25.53 7.30
CA ALA A 132 4.33 -25.27 7.68
C ALA A 132 4.62 -23.76 7.73
N LEU A 133 4.17 -23.00 6.72
CA LEU A 133 4.31 -21.54 6.72
C LEU A 133 3.64 -20.90 7.94
N LEU A 134 2.41 -21.32 8.27
CA LEU A 134 1.68 -20.76 9.40
C LEU A 134 2.37 -21.06 10.74
N THR A 135 2.85 -22.29 10.91
CA THR A 135 3.49 -22.73 12.16
C THR A 135 4.84 -22.04 12.36
N ASP A 136 5.71 -22.11 11.36
CA ASP A 136 7.05 -21.50 11.43
C ASP A 136 6.97 -19.96 11.43
N GLY A 137 6.06 -19.40 10.62
CA GLY A 137 5.84 -17.97 10.52
C GLY A 137 5.32 -17.36 11.82
N ARG A 138 4.36 -18.03 12.49
CA ARG A 138 3.89 -17.61 13.81
C ARG A 138 5.02 -17.61 14.83
N ARG A 139 5.82 -18.68 14.89
CA ARG A 139 6.98 -18.74 15.80
C ARG A 139 7.98 -17.61 15.53
N ALA A 140 8.23 -17.27 14.27
CA ALA A 140 9.11 -16.17 13.91
C ALA A 140 8.55 -14.80 14.37
N LEU A 141 7.24 -14.59 14.25
CA LEU A 141 6.56 -13.39 14.74
C LEU A 141 6.61 -13.28 16.27
N GLU A 142 6.27 -14.36 16.98
CA GLU A 142 6.34 -14.41 18.45
C GLU A 142 7.76 -14.10 18.96
N GLN A 143 8.79 -14.64 18.29
CA GLN A 143 10.18 -14.33 18.63
C GLN A 143 10.49 -12.83 18.44
N TYR A 144 10.05 -12.24 17.33
CA TYR A 144 10.22 -10.81 17.08
C TYR A 144 9.49 -9.95 18.12
N GLU A 145 8.26 -10.30 18.49
CA GLU A 145 7.49 -9.59 19.51
C GLU A 145 8.18 -9.64 20.88
N ASN A 146 8.73 -10.80 21.25
CA ASN A 146 9.50 -10.97 22.48
C ASN A 146 10.78 -10.11 22.47
N GLU A 147 11.57 -10.16 21.39
CA GLU A 147 12.80 -9.37 21.24
C GLU A 147 12.52 -7.86 21.25
N ARG A 148 11.46 -7.45 20.56
CA ARG A 148 10.99 -6.06 20.55
C ARG A 148 10.60 -5.62 21.97
N SER A 149 9.80 -6.41 22.68
CA SER A 149 9.35 -6.11 24.05
C SER A 149 10.53 -6.01 25.00
N ALA A 150 11.55 -6.87 24.85
CA ALA A 150 12.78 -6.79 25.65
C ALA A 150 13.57 -5.50 25.39
N LEU A 151 13.67 -5.05 24.14
CA LEU A 151 14.32 -3.78 23.80
C LEU A 151 13.55 -2.58 24.35
N GLU A 152 12.22 -2.60 24.29
CA GLU A 152 11.37 -1.55 24.86
C GLU A 152 11.48 -1.51 26.39
N ALA A 153 11.50 -2.68 27.06
CA ALA A 153 11.70 -2.76 28.52
C ALA A 153 13.08 -2.25 28.96
N GLN A 154 14.14 -2.49 28.18
CA GLN A 154 15.49 -1.97 28.46
C GLN A 154 15.58 -0.44 28.37
N ARG A 155 14.75 0.19 27.53
CA ARG A 155 14.61 1.64 27.45
C ARG A 155 13.91 2.20 28.69
N ASP A 156 12.87 1.53 29.15
CA ASP A 156 12.03 2.00 30.25
C ASP A 156 12.68 1.78 31.63
N HIS A 157 13.81 1.06 31.69
CA HIS A 157 14.55 0.86 32.92
C HIS A 157 15.32 2.13 33.34
N PRO A 158 15.03 2.72 34.51
CA PRO A 158 15.71 3.92 34.97
C PRO A 158 17.15 3.57 35.38
N GLY A 159 18.13 3.88 34.53
CA GLY A 159 19.56 3.68 34.81
C GLY A 159 20.39 3.12 33.66
N THR A 160 19.78 2.73 32.54
CA THR A 160 20.50 2.31 31.34
C THR A 160 20.89 3.51 30.47
N LEU A 161 22.13 3.55 29.97
CA LEU A 161 22.61 4.58 29.02
C LEU A 161 21.76 4.62 27.73
N LEU A 162 21.00 3.56 27.44
CA LEU A 162 20.08 3.43 26.32
C LEU A 162 18.79 4.26 26.48
N ALA A 163 18.41 4.66 27.69
CA ALA A 163 17.27 5.55 27.92
C ALA A 163 17.50 6.93 27.26
N HIS A 164 18.76 7.34 27.13
CA HIS A 164 19.17 8.60 26.51
C HIS A 164 19.50 8.46 25.01
N GLU A 165 19.69 7.24 24.50
CA GLU A 165 20.16 6.96 23.14
C GLU A 165 19.02 6.50 22.20
N LYS A 166 18.02 7.38 22.01
CA LYS A 166 16.82 7.12 21.18
C LYS A 166 17.15 6.66 19.74
N SER A 167 18.21 7.21 19.15
CA SER A 167 18.65 6.88 17.78
C SER A 167 19.12 5.41 17.64
N GLY A 168 19.84 4.89 18.65
CA GLY A 168 20.32 3.51 18.66
C GLY A 168 19.17 2.50 18.72
N LEU A 169 18.08 2.82 19.43
CA LEU A 169 16.89 1.97 19.53
C LEU A 169 16.14 1.87 18.20
N THR A 170 15.87 3.00 17.55
CA THR A 170 15.17 3.00 16.25
C THR A 170 15.94 2.19 15.20
N ARG A 171 17.28 2.30 15.19
CA ARG A 171 18.12 1.47 14.32
C ARG A 171 18.01 -0.01 14.64
N ARG A 172 18.05 -0.39 15.92
CA ARG A 172 17.91 -1.79 16.36
C ARG A 172 16.54 -2.37 15.98
N LEU A 173 15.46 -1.61 16.18
CA LEU A 173 14.10 -1.99 15.76
C LEU A 173 14.01 -2.16 14.24
N GLY A 174 14.63 -1.25 13.48
CA GLY A 174 14.73 -1.36 12.02
C GLY A 174 15.44 -2.65 11.59
N THR A 175 16.58 -2.97 12.20
CA THR A 175 17.31 -4.22 11.95
C THR A 175 16.48 -5.46 12.32
N LEU A 176 15.78 -5.44 13.45
CA LEU A 176 14.89 -6.54 13.86
C LEU A 176 13.80 -6.78 12.82
N ARG A 177 13.17 -5.71 12.32
CA ARG A 177 12.14 -5.80 11.28
C ARG A 177 12.69 -6.40 9.99
N GLN A 178 13.87 -5.96 9.54
CA GLN A 178 14.51 -6.50 8.34
C GLN A 178 14.89 -7.98 8.50
N ASN A 179 15.35 -8.39 9.68
CA ASN A 179 15.67 -9.79 9.96
C ASN A 179 14.42 -10.67 9.98
N LEU A 180 13.33 -10.18 10.58
CA LEU A 180 12.04 -10.86 10.54
C LEU A 180 11.55 -11.04 9.10
N GLU A 181 11.60 -9.97 8.29
CA GLU A 181 11.20 -10.02 6.88
C GLU A 181 11.98 -11.10 6.11
N LYS A 182 13.32 -11.10 6.23
CA LYS A 182 14.18 -12.12 5.60
C LYS A 182 13.78 -13.54 6.02
N ARG A 183 13.50 -13.73 7.31
CA ARG A 183 13.13 -15.04 7.85
C ARG A 183 11.75 -15.50 7.38
N ILE A 184 10.76 -14.61 7.32
CA ILE A 184 9.44 -14.91 6.76
C ILE A 184 9.57 -15.29 5.27
N LEU A 185 10.37 -14.54 4.50
CA LEU A 185 10.61 -14.86 3.09
C LEU A 185 11.32 -16.21 2.89
N GLU A 186 12.24 -16.56 3.78
CA GLU A 186 12.90 -17.86 3.75
C GLU A 186 11.94 -19.01 4.09
N ILE A 187 11.09 -18.84 5.11
CA ILE A 187 10.02 -19.80 5.45
C ILE A 187 9.07 -19.98 4.27
N ALA A 188 8.65 -18.88 3.64
CA ALA A 188 7.77 -18.88 2.47
C ALA A 188 8.38 -19.66 1.29
N ARG A 189 9.67 -19.45 1.00
CA ARG A 189 10.39 -20.23 -0.03
C ARG A 189 10.43 -21.72 0.30
N ARG A 190 10.74 -22.09 1.55
CA ARG A 190 10.79 -23.49 1.99
C ARG A 190 9.43 -24.18 1.89
N ALA A 191 8.35 -23.46 2.19
CA ALA A 191 6.97 -23.94 2.11
C ALA A 191 6.38 -23.90 0.68
N ASN A 192 7.16 -23.45 -0.31
CA ASN A 192 6.73 -23.18 -1.68
C ASN A 192 5.56 -22.18 -1.80
N VAL A 193 5.41 -21.28 -0.82
CA VAL A 193 4.41 -20.20 -0.83
C VAL A 193 5.08 -18.91 -1.28
N VAL A 194 5.44 -18.86 -2.56
CA VAL A 194 6.21 -17.74 -3.14
C VAL A 194 5.37 -16.83 -4.05
N SER A 195 4.08 -17.14 -4.20
CA SER A 195 3.15 -16.30 -4.95
C SER A 195 2.71 -15.10 -4.11
N GLY A 196 2.49 -13.98 -4.80
CA GLY A 196 1.91 -12.77 -4.24
C GLY A 196 0.75 -12.29 -5.10
N LYS A 197 0.13 -11.20 -4.67
CA LYS A 197 -0.87 -10.48 -5.47
C LYS A 197 -0.57 -9.00 -5.48
N TRP A 198 -0.77 -8.38 -6.62
CA TRP A 198 -0.85 -6.93 -6.72
C TRP A 198 -2.16 -6.46 -6.08
N MET A 199 -2.10 -5.36 -5.35
CA MET A 199 -3.27 -4.75 -4.74
C MET A 199 -3.45 -3.33 -5.29
N LEU A 200 -4.67 -3.04 -5.72
CA LEU A 200 -5.09 -1.73 -6.20
C LEU A 200 -6.38 -1.34 -5.46
N PHE A 201 -6.43 -0.10 -4.97
CA PHE A 201 -7.58 0.44 -4.27
C PHE A 201 -8.25 1.49 -5.15
N VAL A 202 -9.42 1.16 -5.70
CA VAL A 202 -10.17 1.99 -6.64
C VAL A 202 -11.39 2.60 -5.94
N LEU A 203 -11.78 3.82 -6.34
CA LEU A 203 -13.02 4.44 -5.88
C LEU A 203 -14.23 3.59 -6.28
N PRO A 204 -15.28 3.47 -5.43
CA PRO A 204 -16.44 2.63 -5.74
C PRO A 204 -17.13 2.95 -7.07
N GLY A 205 -17.20 4.23 -7.46
CA GLY A 205 -17.79 4.65 -8.73
C GLY A 205 -16.92 4.41 -9.96
N LYS A 206 -15.70 3.89 -9.79
CA LYS A 206 -14.71 3.66 -10.86
C LYS A 206 -14.25 2.21 -10.96
N VAL A 207 -14.69 1.33 -10.06
CA VAL A 207 -14.27 -0.08 -10.01
C VAL A 207 -14.68 -0.83 -11.28
N ASP A 208 -15.88 -0.58 -11.79
CA ASP A 208 -16.40 -1.24 -13.00
C ASP A 208 -15.64 -0.80 -14.26
N GLU A 209 -15.23 0.47 -14.33
CA GLU A 209 -14.41 1.01 -15.41
C GLU A 209 -12.99 0.42 -15.39
N VAL A 210 -12.33 0.38 -14.23
CA VAL A 210 -10.95 -0.12 -14.10
C VAL A 210 -10.85 -1.63 -14.32
N TRP A 211 -11.86 -2.40 -13.92
CA TRP A 211 -11.88 -3.85 -14.09
C TRP A 211 -12.22 -4.29 -15.53
N GLY A 212 -12.86 -3.42 -16.32
CA GLY A 212 -13.28 -3.71 -17.69
C GLY A 212 -12.21 -3.54 -18.77
N VAL A 213 -10.98 -3.17 -18.40
CA VAL A 213 -9.84 -2.93 -19.31
C VAL A 213 -9.04 -4.20 -19.55
#